data_AF-A0A2S8FIW5-F1
#
_entry.id   AF-A0A2S8FIW5-F1
#
_cell.length_a   1.000
_cell.length_b   1.000
_cell.length_c   1.000
_cell.angle_alpha   90.00
_cell.angle_beta   90.00
_cell.angle_gamma   90.00
#
_symmetry.space_group_name_H-M   'P 1'
#
loop_
_entity.id
_entity.type
_entity.pdbx_description
1 polymer ?
#
loop_
_entity_poly.entity_id
_entity_poly.type
_entity_poly.pdbx_seq_one_letter_code
_entity_poly.pdbx_strand_id
1 'polypeptide(L)'
;MPSLKENCLEPSQIIQDLSAAEASKRLAAAEACAKQPELAKMAVIPLCRVASDPDEQVVEWASAALEEMGPPSSDELDALVGMFSAEEATAYWAVTLVGRLKPRDVAVSKRLAELIVAAPTPDEVRNRAIWAIDQIGSSGPEVQQALEQAAQSQNPRTSRLATKALSKG
;
A
#
# COMPACT_ATOMS: atom_id res chain seq x y z
N MET A 1 15.15 44.44 -9.75
CA MET A 1 14.26 43.30 -10.03
C MET A 1 14.50 42.28 -8.94
N PRO A 2 13.56 42.04 -8.01
CA PRO A 2 13.76 41.01 -7.00
C PRO A 2 13.58 39.64 -7.68
N SER A 3 14.57 38.79 -7.54
CA SER A 3 14.51 37.39 -7.94
C SER A 3 13.35 36.72 -7.22
N LEU A 4 12.39 36.21 -7.98
CA LEU A 4 11.42 35.23 -7.52
C LEU A 4 12.25 34.00 -7.09
N LYS A 5 12.57 33.90 -5.80
CA LYS A 5 12.90 32.61 -5.23
C LYS A 5 11.64 31.78 -5.40
N GLU A 6 11.62 30.89 -6.38
CA GLU A 6 10.75 29.73 -6.34
C GLU A 6 10.96 29.14 -4.95
N ASN A 7 9.95 29.28 -4.10
CA ASN A 7 9.98 28.77 -2.75
C ASN A 7 9.80 27.26 -2.86
N CYS A 8 10.81 26.57 -3.39
CA CYS A 8 10.86 25.13 -3.44
C CYS A 8 10.81 24.66 -1.99
N LEU A 9 9.66 24.15 -1.57
CA LEU A 9 9.52 23.56 -0.25
C LEU A 9 10.55 22.45 -0.11
N GLU A 10 11.24 22.43 1.03
CA GLU A 10 12.18 21.36 1.34
C GLU A 10 11.45 20.01 1.39
N PRO A 11 12.08 18.89 0.96
CA PRO A 11 11.47 17.56 0.98
C PRO A 11 10.79 17.21 2.31
N SER A 12 11.42 17.55 3.44
CA SER A 12 10.86 17.30 4.77
C SER A 12 9.55 18.05 5.02
N GLN A 13 9.44 19.29 4.53
CA GLN A 13 8.20 20.08 4.68
C GLN A 13 7.09 19.51 3.80
N ILE A 14 7.41 19.09 2.57
CA ILE A 14 6.44 18.45 1.68
C ILE A 14 5.90 17.17 2.33
N ILE A 15 6.77 16.33 2.88
CA ILE A 15 6.37 15.10 3.57
C ILE A 15 5.50 15.41 4.79
N GLN A 16 5.83 16.45 5.56
CA GLN A 16 5.01 16.88 6.69
C GLN A 16 3.63 17.37 6.24
N ASP A 17 3.57 18.12 5.13
CA ASP A 17 2.36 18.72 4.59
C ASP A 17 1.34 17.69 4.10
N LEU A 18 1.74 16.43 3.82
CA LEU A 18 0.80 15.31 3.59
C LEU A 18 -0.12 15.07 4.81
N SER A 19 0.29 15.47 6.02
CA SER A 19 -0.54 15.36 7.23
C SER A 19 -1.16 16.69 7.67
N ALA A 20 -1.09 17.73 6.84
CA ALA A 20 -1.60 19.04 7.18
C ALA A 20 -3.13 19.05 7.39
N ALA A 21 -3.61 19.91 8.28
CA ALA A 21 -5.05 20.09 8.48
C ALA A 21 -5.72 20.65 7.22
N GLU A 22 -5.03 21.52 6.47
CA GLU A 22 -5.54 22.12 5.24
C GLU A 22 -5.41 21.17 4.04
N ALA A 23 -6.54 20.86 3.39
CA ALA A 23 -6.58 19.99 2.21
C ALA A 23 -5.71 20.50 1.06
N SER A 24 -5.63 21.82 0.86
CA SER A 24 -4.79 22.42 -0.18
C SER A 24 -3.29 22.15 0.01
N LYS A 25 -2.81 22.05 1.25
CA LYS A 25 -1.41 21.69 1.52
C LYS A 25 -1.16 20.20 1.27
N ARG A 26 -2.08 19.33 1.72
CA ARG A 26 -2.00 17.90 1.44
C ARG A 26 -2.02 17.62 -0.06
N LEU A 27 -2.87 18.33 -0.80
CA LEU A 27 -2.97 18.24 -2.25
C LEU A 27 -1.67 18.63 -2.93
N ALA A 28 -1.12 19.81 -2.62
CA ALA A 28 0.15 20.27 -3.18
C ALA A 28 1.30 19.30 -2.85
N ALA A 29 1.29 18.72 -1.65
CA ALA A 29 2.30 17.75 -1.23
C ALA A 29 2.18 16.41 -1.97
N ALA A 30 0.97 15.87 -2.10
CA ALA A 30 0.71 14.64 -2.84
C ALA A 30 1.07 14.81 -4.32
N GLU A 31 0.69 15.94 -4.94
CA GLU A 31 1.04 16.26 -6.33
C GLU A 31 2.56 16.38 -6.50
N ALA A 32 3.27 17.02 -5.56
CA ALA A 32 4.72 17.12 -5.59
C ALA A 32 5.39 15.74 -5.52
N CYS A 33 4.88 14.84 -4.66
CA CYS A 33 5.36 13.45 -4.58
C CYS A 33 5.11 12.69 -5.89
N ALA A 34 3.94 12.84 -6.51
CA ALA A 34 3.61 12.19 -7.77
C ALA A 34 4.52 12.62 -8.92
N LYS A 35 4.93 13.89 -8.94
CA LYS A 35 5.86 14.44 -9.95
C LYS A 35 7.32 14.07 -9.68
N GLN A 36 7.65 13.59 -8.48
CA GLN A 36 9.02 13.34 -8.05
C GLN A 36 9.12 11.97 -7.34
N PRO A 37 9.38 10.87 -8.08
CA PRO A 37 9.40 9.52 -7.52
C PRO A 37 10.36 9.33 -6.33
N GLU A 38 11.51 10.01 -6.31
CA GLU A 38 12.44 9.95 -5.18
C GLU A 38 11.87 10.60 -3.91
N LEU A 39 11.07 11.67 -4.04
CA LEU A 39 10.36 12.25 -2.91
C LEU A 39 9.26 11.30 -2.43
N ALA A 40 8.53 10.66 -3.34
CA ALA A 40 7.52 9.66 -2.98
C ALA A 40 8.12 8.47 -2.22
N LYS A 41 9.32 7.99 -2.60
CA LYS A 41 10.06 6.96 -1.86
C LYS A 41 10.46 7.38 -0.45
N MET A 42 10.64 8.68 -0.19
CA MET A 42 10.89 9.19 1.17
C MET A 42 9.59 9.36 1.98
N ALA A 43 8.44 9.33 1.30
CA ALA A 43 7.14 9.69 1.83
C ALA A 43 6.16 8.50 1.91
N VAL A 44 6.64 7.25 1.83
CA VAL A 44 5.78 6.06 1.65
C VAL A 44 4.70 5.96 2.70
N ILE A 45 5.06 6.05 3.99
CA ILE A 45 4.10 5.90 5.09
C ILE A 45 3.08 7.05 5.10
N PRO A 46 3.48 8.33 5.03
CA PRO A 46 2.53 9.44 4.82
C PRO A 46 1.63 9.27 3.60
N LEU A 47 2.17 8.88 2.44
CA LEU A 47 1.41 8.66 1.21
C LEU A 47 0.38 7.54 1.35
N CYS A 48 0.73 6.42 1.99
CA CYS A 48 -0.24 5.37 2.27
C CYS A 48 -1.39 5.87 3.15
N ARG A 49 -1.14 6.76 4.13
CA ARG A 49 -2.20 7.33 4.99
C ARG A 49 -3.13 8.27 4.22
N VAL A 50 -2.59 9.14 3.38
CA VAL A 50 -3.41 10.06 2.57
C VAL A 50 -4.12 9.38 1.41
N ALA A 51 -3.87 8.09 1.14
CA ALA A 51 -4.70 7.33 0.21
C ALA A 51 -6.14 7.12 0.72
N SER A 52 -6.42 7.42 2.00
CA SER A 52 -7.77 7.48 2.57
C SER A 52 -8.19 8.91 2.91
N ASP A 53 -7.65 9.92 2.22
CA ASP A 53 -8.02 11.31 2.42
C ASP A 53 -9.50 11.56 2.07
N PRO A 54 -10.21 12.44 2.80
CA PRO A 54 -11.55 12.86 2.42
C PRO A 54 -11.61 13.68 1.12
N ASP A 55 -10.50 14.28 0.67
CA ASP A 55 -10.41 14.99 -0.60
C ASP A 55 -9.96 14.05 -1.73
N GLU A 56 -10.84 13.82 -2.71
CA GLU A 56 -10.61 12.90 -3.83
C GLU A 56 -9.36 13.26 -4.66
N GLN A 57 -9.04 14.54 -4.81
CA GLN A 57 -7.84 14.95 -5.56
C GLN A 57 -6.56 14.58 -4.80
N VAL A 58 -6.57 14.66 -3.46
CA VAL A 58 -5.45 14.22 -2.63
C VAL A 58 -5.24 12.71 -2.81
N VAL A 59 -6.33 11.94 -2.80
CA VAL A 59 -6.28 10.48 -3.00
C VAL A 59 -5.74 10.11 -4.38
N GLU A 60 -6.17 10.81 -5.44
CA GLU A 60 -5.69 10.59 -6.81
C GLU A 60 -4.17 10.80 -6.92
N TRP A 61 -3.67 11.94 -6.45
CA TRP A 61 -2.23 12.22 -6.49
C TRP A 61 -1.41 11.30 -5.59
N ALA A 62 -1.92 10.97 -4.40
CA ALA A 62 -1.25 10.02 -3.52
C ALA A 62 -1.13 8.64 -4.18
N SER A 63 -2.20 8.17 -4.81
CA SER A 63 -2.21 6.90 -5.54
C SER A 63 -1.22 6.92 -6.70
N ALA A 64 -1.20 7.99 -7.51
CA ALA A 64 -0.23 8.14 -8.59
C ALA A 64 1.22 8.11 -8.09
N ALA A 65 1.52 8.80 -6.98
CA ALA A 65 2.84 8.77 -6.36
C ALA A 65 3.25 7.36 -5.91
N LEU A 66 2.33 6.63 -5.28
CA LEU A 66 2.54 5.25 -4.81
C LEU A 66 2.68 4.26 -5.99
N GLU A 67 2.06 4.54 -7.13
CA GLU A 67 2.23 3.73 -8.34
C GLU A 67 3.62 3.87 -8.95
N GLU A 68 4.11 5.11 -9.06
CA GLU A 68 5.35 5.45 -9.78
C GLU A 68 6.63 5.31 -8.93
N MET A 69 6.54 5.35 -7.58
CA MET A 69 7.72 5.29 -6.71
C MET A 69 8.51 3.97 -6.78
N GLY A 70 7.94 2.91 -7.36
CA GLY A 70 8.54 1.57 -7.35
C GLY A 70 8.40 0.85 -6.00
N PRO A 71 9.30 -0.10 -5.67
CA PRO A 71 9.27 -0.79 -4.39
C PRO A 71 9.76 0.12 -3.24
N PRO A 72 9.20 -0.01 -2.02
CA PRO A 72 9.64 0.72 -0.84
C PRO A 72 11.00 0.23 -0.33
N SER A 73 11.57 0.92 0.67
CA SER A 73 12.74 0.44 1.41
C SER A 73 12.36 -0.72 2.34
N SER A 74 13.30 -1.62 2.64
CA SER A 74 13.10 -2.66 3.66
C SER A 74 12.85 -2.09 5.05
N ASP A 75 13.37 -0.89 5.34
CA ASP A 75 13.22 -0.21 6.63
C ASP A 75 11.76 0.17 6.93
N GLU A 76 10.91 0.19 5.90
CA GLU A 76 9.50 0.55 6.00
C GLU A 76 8.59 -0.66 6.25
N LEU A 77 9.15 -1.88 6.20
CA LEU A 77 8.39 -3.12 6.27
C LEU A 77 7.48 -3.19 7.51
N ASP A 78 8.02 -2.96 8.70
CA ASP A 78 7.26 -3.06 9.94
C ASP A 78 6.13 -2.03 10.00
N ALA A 79 6.39 -0.81 9.53
CA ALA A 79 5.41 0.25 9.47
C ALA A 79 4.27 -0.09 8.48
N LEU A 80 4.60 -0.62 7.31
CA LEU A 80 3.62 -1.07 6.32
C LEU A 80 2.77 -2.24 6.84
N VAL A 81 3.38 -3.23 7.50
CA VAL A 81 2.64 -4.35 8.13
C VAL A 81 1.70 -3.83 9.22
N GLY A 82 2.11 -2.81 9.97
CA GLY A 82 1.26 -2.14 10.97
C GLY A 82 0.02 -1.46 10.37
N MET A 83 0.02 -1.15 9.07
CA MET A 83 -1.09 -0.48 8.38
C MET A 83 -2.10 -1.44 7.75
N PHE A 84 -1.90 -2.76 7.89
CA PHE A 84 -2.82 -3.79 7.36
C PHE A 84 -4.23 -3.72 7.96
N SER A 85 -4.38 -3.18 9.16
CA SER A 85 -5.66 -2.98 9.85
C SER A 85 -6.17 -1.53 9.79
N ALA A 86 -5.59 -0.70 8.92
CA ALA A 86 -6.05 0.67 8.70
C ALA A 86 -7.32 0.69 7.81
N GLU A 87 -7.76 1.89 7.44
CA GLU A 87 -8.84 2.07 6.46
C GLU A 87 -8.51 1.41 5.13
N GLU A 88 -9.56 1.07 4.37
CA GLU A 88 -9.46 0.19 3.20
C GLU A 88 -8.37 0.58 2.21
N ALA A 89 -8.35 1.85 1.78
CA ALA A 89 -7.36 2.32 0.80
C ALA A 89 -5.93 2.37 1.39
N THR A 90 -5.79 2.75 2.66
CA THR A 90 -4.51 2.72 3.37
C THR A 90 -3.96 1.29 3.47
N ALA A 91 -4.79 0.35 3.91
CA ALA A 91 -4.43 -1.06 4.01
C ALA A 91 -4.11 -1.66 2.63
N TYR A 92 -4.90 -1.34 1.61
CA TYR A 92 -4.68 -1.77 0.23
C TYR A 92 -3.29 -1.36 -0.29
N TRP A 93 -2.89 -0.10 -0.08
CA TRP A 93 -1.56 0.36 -0.49
C TRP A 93 -0.45 -0.28 0.33
N ALA A 94 -0.62 -0.38 1.64
CA ALA A 94 0.37 -1.02 2.50
C ALA A 94 0.65 -2.48 2.06
N VAL A 95 -0.41 -3.27 1.81
CA VAL A 95 -0.30 -4.65 1.31
C VAL A 95 0.32 -4.68 -0.09
N THR A 96 -0.02 -3.72 -0.96
CA THR A 96 0.57 -3.60 -2.30
C THR A 96 2.08 -3.42 -2.22
N LEU A 97 2.54 -2.50 -1.38
CA LEU A 97 3.95 -2.19 -1.25
C LEU A 97 4.74 -3.32 -0.59
N VAL A 98 4.17 -4.02 0.39
CA VAL A 98 4.76 -5.25 0.95
C VAL A 98 4.92 -6.31 -0.14
N GLY A 99 3.92 -6.51 -1.01
CA GLY A 99 4.03 -7.41 -2.16
C GLY A 99 5.11 -7.01 -3.16
N ARG A 100 5.35 -5.70 -3.37
CA ARG A 100 6.44 -5.20 -4.22
C ARG A 100 7.82 -5.39 -3.58
N LEU A 101 7.91 -5.21 -2.26
CA LEU A 101 9.13 -5.40 -1.48
C LEU A 101 9.58 -6.86 -1.45
N LYS A 102 8.64 -7.81 -1.51
CA LYS A 102 8.90 -9.26 -1.48
C LYS A 102 9.77 -9.69 -0.29
N PRO A 103 9.39 -9.34 0.95
CA PRO A 103 10.19 -9.70 2.12
C PRO A 103 10.31 -11.22 2.27
N ARG A 104 11.47 -11.69 2.70
CA ARG A 104 11.72 -13.10 3.03
C ARG A 104 11.42 -13.39 4.51
N ASP A 105 10.28 -12.92 4.98
CA ASP A 105 9.82 -13.10 6.35
C ASP A 105 8.51 -13.90 6.40
N VAL A 106 8.57 -15.02 7.12
CA VAL A 106 7.43 -15.92 7.33
C VAL A 106 6.35 -15.23 8.16
N ALA A 107 6.71 -14.35 9.10
CA ALA A 107 5.75 -13.62 9.90
C ALA A 107 4.87 -12.70 9.03
N VAL A 108 5.47 -12.03 8.04
CA VAL A 108 4.73 -11.20 7.07
C VAL A 108 3.76 -12.05 6.24
N SER A 109 4.22 -13.21 5.77
CA SER A 109 3.39 -14.14 5.00
C SER A 109 2.19 -14.64 5.82
N LYS A 110 2.39 -14.91 7.12
CA LYS A 110 1.32 -15.26 8.04
C LYS A 110 0.33 -14.12 8.23
N ARG A 111 0.79 -12.88 8.41
CA ARG A 111 -0.09 -11.70 8.51
C ARG A 111 -0.93 -11.48 7.25
N LEU A 112 -0.36 -11.72 6.06
CA LEU A 112 -1.10 -11.69 4.81
C LEU A 112 -2.15 -12.81 4.72
N ALA A 113 -1.82 -14.03 5.17
CA ALA A 113 -2.78 -15.13 5.25
C ALA A 113 -3.95 -14.81 6.20
N GLU A 114 -3.67 -14.21 7.35
CA GLU A 114 -4.69 -13.74 8.29
C GLU A 114 -5.63 -12.71 7.65
N LEU A 115 -5.10 -11.74 6.88
CA LEU A 115 -5.91 -10.75 6.17
C LEU A 115 -6.90 -11.38 5.17
N ILE A 116 -6.49 -12.44 4.48
CA ILE A 116 -7.30 -13.12 3.46
C ILE A 116 -8.58 -13.70 4.07
N VAL A 117 -8.49 -14.26 5.28
CA VAL A 117 -9.58 -15.00 5.93
C VAL A 117 -10.33 -14.17 6.96
N ALA A 118 -9.72 -13.10 7.48
CA ALA A 118 -10.34 -12.26 8.50
C ALA A 118 -11.59 -11.54 7.96
N ALA A 119 -12.68 -11.62 8.72
CA ALA A 119 -13.79 -10.68 8.62
C ALA A 119 -13.57 -9.59 9.69
N PRO A 120 -13.79 -8.30 9.38
CA PRO A 120 -14.47 -7.74 8.22
C PRO A 120 -13.53 -7.17 7.13
N THR A 121 -12.41 -7.81 6.79
CA THR A 121 -11.48 -7.28 5.77
C THR A 121 -12.23 -7.00 4.45
N PRO A 122 -12.03 -5.84 3.77
CA PRO A 122 -12.64 -5.59 2.47
C PRO A 122 -12.14 -6.55 1.38
N ASP A 123 -12.97 -6.83 0.38
CA ASP A 123 -12.62 -7.73 -0.73
C ASP A 123 -11.37 -7.29 -1.48
N GLU A 124 -11.18 -5.98 -1.70
CA GLU A 124 -10.00 -5.47 -2.41
C GLU A 124 -8.71 -5.66 -1.60
N VAL A 125 -8.77 -5.51 -0.28
CA VAL A 125 -7.62 -5.79 0.61
C VAL A 125 -7.32 -7.29 0.62
N ARG A 126 -8.34 -8.16 0.67
CA ARG A 126 -8.17 -9.62 0.54
C ARG A 126 -7.51 -9.99 -0.79
N ASN A 127 -8.04 -9.47 -1.90
CA ASN A 127 -7.50 -9.70 -3.24
C ASN A 127 -6.05 -9.25 -3.34
N ARG A 128 -5.72 -8.11 -2.71
CA ARG A 128 -4.37 -7.58 -2.69
C ARG A 128 -3.43 -8.42 -1.83
N ALA A 129 -3.89 -8.98 -0.72
CA ALA A 129 -3.11 -9.89 0.12
C ALA A 129 -2.77 -11.19 -0.62
N ILE A 130 -3.74 -11.77 -1.36
CA ILE A 130 -3.49 -12.93 -2.23
C ILE A 130 -2.41 -12.62 -3.28
N TRP A 131 -2.51 -11.46 -3.93
CA TRP A 131 -1.50 -11.01 -4.89
C TRP A 131 -0.12 -10.83 -4.24
N ALA A 132 -0.06 -10.22 -3.04
CA ALA A 132 1.20 -10.01 -2.33
C ALA A 132 1.87 -11.35 -1.96
N ILE A 133 1.09 -12.34 -1.53
CA ILE A 133 1.58 -13.71 -1.29
C ILE A 133 2.17 -14.33 -2.57
N ASP A 134 1.48 -14.20 -3.71
CA ASP A 134 1.98 -14.67 -5.02
C ASP A 134 3.29 -13.97 -5.42
N GLN A 135 3.45 -12.69 -5.08
CA GLN A 135 4.69 -11.95 -5.35
C GLN A 135 5.85 -12.36 -4.45
N ILE A 136 5.58 -12.65 -3.18
CA ILE A 136 6.55 -13.13 -2.20
C ILE A 136 6.97 -14.57 -2.52
N GLY A 137 6.06 -15.38 -3.08
CA GLY A 137 6.28 -16.79 -3.35
C GLY A 137 6.26 -17.65 -2.09
N SER A 138 5.49 -17.25 -1.07
CA SER A 138 5.35 -18.02 0.17
C SER A 138 4.30 -19.13 0.03
N SER A 139 4.65 -20.34 0.47
CA SER A 139 3.82 -21.55 0.41
C SER A 139 3.70 -22.27 1.76
N GLY A 140 3.81 -21.53 2.87
CA GLY A 140 3.63 -22.09 4.21
C GLY A 140 2.21 -22.65 4.45
N PRO A 141 2.03 -23.57 5.43
CA PRO A 141 0.74 -24.21 5.70
C PRO A 141 -0.42 -23.23 5.94
N GLU A 142 -0.17 -22.15 6.69
CA GLU A 142 -1.16 -21.11 6.97
C GLU A 142 -1.57 -20.35 5.71
N VAL A 143 -0.60 -20.09 4.82
CA VAL A 143 -0.85 -19.45 3.53
C VAL A 143 -1.69 -20.36 2.64
N GLN A 144 -1.31 -21.65 2.56
CA GLN A 144 -2.06 -22.62 1.77
C GLN A 144 -3.52 -22.73 2.25
N GLN A 145 -3.71 -22.87 3.56
CA GLN A 145 -5.06 -22.95 4.13
C GLN A 145 -5.88 -21.69 3.84
N ALA A 146 -5.29 -20.50 3.97
CA ALA A 146 -5.96 -19.23 3.68
C ALA A 146 -6.34 -19.12 2.19
N LEU A 147 -5.46 -19.54 1.29
CA LEU A 147 -5.74 -19.55 -0.15
C LEU A 147 -6.81 -20.57 -0.52
N GLU A 148 -6.81 -21.77 0.07
CA GLU A 148 -7.85 -22.78 -0.15
C GLU A 148 -9.24 -22.27 0.29
N GLN A 149 -9.31 -21.57 1.42
CA GLN A 149 -10.55 -20.92 1.87
C GLN A 149 -10.97 -19.80 0.91
N ALA A 150 -10.04 -18.94 0.49
CA ALA A 150 -10.33 -17.85 -0.44
C ALA A 150 -10.75 -18.36 -1.83
N ALA A 151 -10.25 -19.52 -2.26
CA ALA A 151 -10.66 -20.17 -3.50
C ALA A 151 -12.15 -20.58 -3.49
N GLN A 152 -12.73 -20.78 -2.30
CA GLN A 152 -14.16 -21.07 -2.11
C GLN A 152 -15.01 -19.81 -1.88
N SER A 153 -14.42 -18.61 -1.94
CA SER A 153 -15.14 -17.35 -1.76
C SER A 153 -16.25 -17.17 -2.80
N GLN A 154 -17.38 -16.59 -2.37
CA GLN A 154 -18.46 -16.18 -3.28
C GLN A 154 -18.04 -15.02 -4.18
N ASN A 155 -17.02 -14.25 -3.81
CA ASN A 155 -16.45 -13.21 -4.67
C ASN A 155 -15.64 -13.88 -5.81
N PRO A 156 -16.06 -13.75 -7.09
CA PRO A 156 -15.40 -14.45 -8.20
C PRO A 156 -13.95 -14.01 -8.41
N ARG A 157 -13.62 -12.76 -8.10
CA ARG A 157 -12.26 -12.23 -8.23
C ARG A 157 -11.35 -12.87 -7.19
N THR A 158 -11.80 -12.92 -5.93
CA THR A 158 -11.07 -13.55 -4.81
C THR A 158 -10.81 -15.03 -5.08
N SER A 159 -11.86 -15.78 -5.45
CA SER A 159 -11.76 -17.20 -5.76
C SER A 159 -10.75 -17.48 -6.89
N ARG A 160 -10.82 -16.70 -7.97
CA ARG A 160 -9.91 -16.84 -9.13
C ARG A 160 -8.46 -16.52 -8.78
N LEU A 161 -8.21 -15.45 -8.02
CA LEU A 161 -6.86 -15.07 -7.59
C LEU A 161 -6.25 -16.15 -6.69
N ALA A 162 -7.02 -16.66 -5.73
CA ALA A 162 -6.57 -17.69 -4.81
C ALA A 162 -6.24 -19.01 -5.53
N THR A 163 -7.11 -19.45 -6.44
CA THR A 163 -6.87 -20.63 -7.28
C THR A 163 -5.60 -20.51 -8.11
N LYS A 164 -5.36 -19.33 -8.68
CA LYS A 164 -4.13 -19.05 -9.44
C LYS A 164 -2.88 -19.06 -8.56
N ALA A 165 -2.95 -18.55 -7.33
CA ALA A 165 -1.83 -18.57 -6.41
C ALA A 165 -1.51 -20.02 -5.97
N LEU A 166 -2.53 -20.82 -5.69
CA LEU A 166 -2.37 -22.25 -5.36
C LEU A 166 -1.74 -23.07 -6.49
N SER A 167 -2.01 -22.74 -7.75
CA SER A 167 -1.45 -23.51 -8.89
C SER A 167 0.04 -23.26 -9.14
N LYS A 168 0.66 -22.31 -8.43
CA LYS A 168 2.07 -21.92 -8.60
C LYS A 168 2.97 -22.31 -7.43
N GLY A 169 2.40 -22.61 -6.27
CA GLY A 169 3.12 -23.15 -5.11
C GLY A 169 3.43 -24.62 -5.28
#